data_AF-A0A7C6XWF1-F1
#
_entry.id   AF-A0A7C6XWF1-F1
#
_cell.length_a   1.000
_cell.length_b   1.000
_cell.length_c   1.000
_cell.angle_alpha   90.00
_cell.angle_beta   90.00
_cell.angle_gamma   90.00
#
_symmetry.space_group_name_H-M   'P 1'
#
loop_
_entity.id
_entity.type
_entity.pdbx_description
1 polymer ?
#
loop_
_entity_poly.entity_id
_entity_poly.type
_entity_poly.pdbx_seq_one_letter_code
_entity_poly.pdbx_strand_id
1 'polypeptide(L)' 'DCIYRSPGYPEYHGPEGFRDRVQSVRSAFPDIHIIIQDIIAEGDIVMERYTLTGTHR' A
#
# COMPACT_ATOMS: atom_id res chain seq x y z
N ASP A 1 11.13 1.76 -14.57
CA ASP A 1 11.29 1.07 -13.28
C ASP A 1 10.22 1.48 -12.28
N CYS A 2 9.68 0.54 -11.51
CA CYS A 2 8.71 0.81 -10.45
C CYS A 2 9.41 0.66 -9.09
N ILE A 3 9.32 1.67 -8.22
CA ILE A 3 9.97 1.67 -6.91
C ILE A 3 8.94 2.11 -5.88
N TYR A 4 8.65 1.25 -4.90
CA TYR A 4 7.80 1.58 -3.77
C TYR A 4 8.65 2.09 -2.60
N ARG A 5 8.38 3.33 -2.17
CA ARG A 5 9.04 4.00 -1.04
C ARG A 5 8.03 4.30 0.04
N SER A 6 8.31 3.88 1.26
CA SER A 6 7.44 4.14 2.41
C SER A 6 8.30 4.44 3.65
N PRO A 7 8.00 5.49 4.42
CA PRO A 7 8.74 5.79 5.64
C PRO A 7 8.78 4.59 6.59
N GLY A 8 9.97 4.25 7.10
CA GLY A 8 10.15 3.14 8.03
C GLY A 8 10.22 1.75 7.39
N TYR A 9 10.23 1.64 6.05
CA TYR A 9 10.40 0.39 5.30
C TYR A 9 11.55 0.51 4.29
N PRO A 10 12.17 -0.62 3.88
CA PRO A 10 13.12 -0.60 2.77
C PRO A 10 12.44 -0.21 1.44
N GLU A 11 13.24 0.16 0.44
CA GLU A 11 12.73 0.31 -0.93
C GLU A 11 12.41 -1.07 -1.54
N TYR A 12 11.29 -1.15 -2.26
CA TYR A 12 10.90 -2.36 -2.99
C TYR A 12 10.92 -2.07 -4.49
N HIS A 13 11.57 -2.94 -5.25
CA HIS A 13 11.79 -2.75 -6.68
C HIS A 13 10.90 -3.69 -7.48
N GLY A 14 10.26 -3.13 -8.50
CA GLY A 14 9.41 -3.85 -9.43
C GLY A 14 8.10 -4.39 -8.82
N PRO A 15 7.27 -5.03 -9.65
CA PRO A 15 5.98 -5.58 -9.21
C PRO A 15 6.13 -6.71 -8.17
N GLU A 16 7.21 -7.47 -8.23
CA GLU A 16 7.46 -8.58 -7.28
C GLU A 16 7.74 -8.05 -5.87
N GLY A 17 8.64 -7.07 -5.72
CA GLY A 17 8.91 -6.47 -4.42
C GLY A 17 7.66 -5.83 -3.78
N PHE A 18 6.81 -5.19 -4.59
CA PHE A 18 5.55 -4.65 -4.09
C PHE A 18 4.55 -5.75 -3.69
N ARG A 19 4.51 -6.88 -4.43
CA ARG A 19 3.64 -8.02 -4.09
C ARG A 19 3.98 -8.61 -2.73
N ASP A 20 5.26 -8.76 -2.40
CA ASP A 20 5.71 -9.26 -1.10
C ASP A 20 5.22 -8.37 0.05
N ARG A 21 5.29 -7.04 -0.14
CA ARG A 21 4.77 -6.07 0.83
C ARG A 21 3.25 -6.24 1.03
N VAL A 22 2.49 -6.36 -0.05
CA VAL A 22 1.03 -6.56 0.01
C VAL A 22 0.69 -7.88 0.71
N GLN A 23 1.40 -8.96 0.41
CA GLN A 23 1.21 -10.25 1.08
C GLN A 23 1.45 -10.13 2.59
N SER A 24 2.54 -9.47 3.00
CA SER A 24 2.83 -9.23 4.42
C SER A 24 1.70 -8.50 5.16
N VAL A 25 1.12 -7.45 4.55
CA VAL A 25 -0.04 -6.76 5.17
C VAL A 25 -1.24 -7.69 5.31
N ARG A 26 -1.59 -8.43 4.24
CA ARG A 26 -2.77 -9.31 4.23
C ARG A 26 -2.63 -10.49 5.18
N SER A 27 -1.40 -10.99 5.39
CA SER A 27 -1.12 -12.02 6.38
C SER A 27 -1.30 -11.49 7.80
N ALA A 28 -0.82 -10.29 8.10
CA ALA A 28 -0.96 -9.67 9.42
C ALA A 28 -2.42 -9.28 9.73
N PHE A 29 -3.18 -8.87 8.72
CA PHE A 29 -4.59 -8.46 8.81
C PHE A 29 -5.45 -9.23 7.80
N PRO A 30 -5.86 -10.48 8.07
CA PRO A 30 -6.60 -11.29 7.10
C PRO A 30 -7.99 -10.74 6.72
N ASP A 31 -8.57 -9.92 7.59
CA ASP A 31 -9.84 -9.22 7.43
C ASP A 31 -9.66 -7.74 7.00
N ILE A 32 -8.49 -7.41 6.45
CA ILE A 32 -8.16 -6.05 6.02
C ILE A 32 -9.24 -5.46 5.10
N HIS A 33 -9.66 -4.24 5.43
CA HIS A 33 -10.56 -3.43 4.62
C HIS A 33 -9.96 -2.05 4.40
N ILE A 34 -10.06 -1.54 3.17
CA ILE A 34 -9.53 -0.23 2.78
C ILE A 34 -10.68 0.59 2.21
N ILE A 35 -10.89 1.77 2.77
CA ILE A 35 -11.83 2.77 2.26
C ILE A 35 -11.01 3.95 1.74
N ILE A 36 -11.14 4.25 0.46
CA ILE A 36 -10.52 5.42 -0.15
C ILE A 36 -11.50 6.59 0.01
N GLN A 37 -11.08 7.67 0.66
CA GLN A 37 -11.89 8.88 0.82
C GLN A 37 -11.69 9.86 -0.31
N ASP A 38 -10.43 10.12 -0.69
CA ASP A 38 -10.11 11.03 -1.79
C ASP A 38 -9.10 10.40 -2.72
N ILE A 39 -9.23 10.74 -4.01
CA ILE A 39 -8.22 10.54 -5.03
C ILE A 39 -8.02 11.90 -5.71
N ILE A 40 -6.78 12.37 -5.74
CA ILE A 40 -6.40 13.57 -6.49
C ILE A 40 -5.34 13.14 -7.50
N ALA A 41 -5.56 13.46 -8.78
CA ALA A 41 -4.63 13.20 -9.86
C ALA A 41 -4.26 14.50 -10.55
N GLU A 42 -2.95 14.76 -10.69
CA GLU A 42 -2.40 15.92 -11.38
C GLU A 42 -1.17 15.50 -12.20
N GLY A 43 -1.25 15.65 -13.52
CA GLY A 43 -0.21 15.18 -14.43
C GLY A 43 0.07 13.68 -14.22
N ASP A 44 1.30 13.36 -13.85
CA ASP A 44 1.78 11.99 -13.61
C ASP A 44 1.72 11.56 -12.14
N ILE A 45 1.10 12.37 -11.26
CA ILE A 45 1.03 12.12 -9.82
C ILE A 45 -0.40 11.79 -9.43
N VAL A 46 -0.55 10.73 -8.62
CA VAL A 46 -1.80 10.37 -7.96
C VAL A 46 -1.57 10.31 -6.46
N MET A 47 -2.41 11.00 -5.69
CA MET A 47 -2.46 10.92 -4.23
C MET A 47 -3.80 10.32 -3.81
N GLU A 48 -3.74 9.39 -2.86
CA GLU A 48 -4.92 8.83 -2.21
C GLU A 48 -4.91 9.15 -0.72
N ARG A 49 -6.09 9.49 -0.19
CA ARG A 49 -6.35 9.50 1.25
C ARG A 49 -7.26 8.32 1.53
N TYR A 50 -6.79 7.38 2.35
CA TYR A 50 -7.54 6.16 2.69
C TYR A 50 -7.52 5.87 4.19
N THR A 51 -8.47 5.04 4.64
CA THR A 51 -8.44 4.39 5.95
C THR A 51 -8.38 2.89 5.75
N LEU A 52 -7.44 2.25 6.47
CA LEU A 52 -7.27 0.81 6.52
C LEU A 52 -7.68 0.32 7.91
N THR A 53 -8.57 -0.67 7.95
CA THR A 53 -8.99 -1.35 9.17
C THR A 53 -8.74 -2.85 9.06
N GLY A 54 -8.57 -3.52 10.20
CA GLY A 54 -8.37 -4.97 10.26
C GLY A 54 -7.99 -5.42 11.67
N THR A 55 -8.05 -6.71 11.91
CA THR A 55 -7.67 -7.36 13.15
C THR A 55 -6.30 -8.02 12.99
N HIS A 56 -5.31 -7.57 13.77
CA HIS A 56 -3.99 -8.18 13.78
C HIS A 56 -4.04 -9.60 14.37
N ARG A 57 -3.28 -10.55 13.82
CA ARG A 57 -3.20 -11.93 14.31
C ARG A 57 -1.77 -12.37 14.58
#